data_AF-A0A8K0N3S3-F1
#
_entry.id   AF-A0A8K0N3S3-F1
#
_cell.length_a   1.000
_cell.length_b   1.000
_cell.length_c   1.000
_cell.angle_alpha   90.00
_cell.angle_beta   90.00
_cell.angle_gamma   90.00
#
_symmetry.space_group_name_H-M   'P 1'
#
loop_
_entity.id
_entity.type
_entity.pdbx_description
1 polymer ?
#
loop_
_entity_poly.entity_id
_entity_poly.type
_entity_poly.pdbx_seq_one_letter_code
_entity_poly.pdbx_strand_id
1 'polypeptide(L)'
;MEKGVLVSCSAGNAGPSSSSLSNVAPWITTVGAGTLDRDFPAYVVLGNGKNYTGVSLYSGKPLSSTPLPIVYAGNASNSSSGNLCMPGTLIPEKVAGKIVLCDRGISPRVQKGYVVRNAGGAGMILANTDANGEELVADAHLLPATGVGEKAGDAVRAYLLSEMSATASIVFGGTKVGVRPSPVVAAFSSRGPNLVTPDILKPDLIAPGVNILAGWTGAVGPTGLSVDSRRVEFSIISGTSMSCPHVSGLAALLKGAHPDWSPAAIRSALMTTAYSAYPGGDGLLDVATGKAATPFDYGAGHVDPPRAMEPGLVYDLTADDYIDFLCALNYTSLQIAAVAERTNHTCDAKRTYTVSGLNYPSFAVAFATTSGNGGVKTVKHTRTMTNVGEPGTYKATVATAVTGGQVKVAVEPADLRFTKEGEKQSYTVSFSAPSLPSGSFGFGRLEWSDGKHVVASPIAFTWT
;
A
#
# COMPACT_ATOMS: atom_id res chain seq x y z
N MET A 1 -18.61 -14.24 -0.83
CA MET A 1 -19.22 -14.02 -2.16
C MET A 1 -20.57 -14.73 -2.33
N GLU A 2 -20.67 -16.05 -2.13
CA GLU A 2 -21.95 -16.79 -2.27
C GLU A 2 -23.11 -16.26 -1.39
N LYS A 3 -22.79 -15.65 -0.25
CA LYS A 3 -23.77 -15.01 0.65
C LYS A 3 -23.89 -13.48 0.47
N GLY A 4 -23.35 -12.92 -0.61
CA GLY A 4 -23.44 -11.47 -0.86
C GLY A 4 -22.66 -10.58 0.11
N VAL A 5 -21.63 -11.12 0.78
CA VAL A 5 -20.76 -10.38 1.72
C VAL A 5 -19.41 -10.08 1.08
N LEU A 6 -19.02 -8.79 1.09
CA LEU A 6 -17.69 -8.31 0.70
C LEU A 6 -16.69 -8.59 1.82
N VAL A 7 -15.49 -9.05 1.45
CA VAL A 7 -14.36 -9.20 2.37
C VAL A 7 -13.24 -8.27 1.94
N SER A 8 -12.85 -7.37 2.84
CA SER A 8 -11.66 -6.54 2.73
C SER A 8 -10.55 -7.17 3.57
N CYS A 9 -9.35 -7.29 3.01
CA CYS A 9 -8.17 -7.75 3.73
C CYS A 9 -6.99 -6.82 3.48
N SER A 10 -6.14 -6.65 4.49
CA SER A 10 -4.87 -5.94 4.36
C SER A 10 -3.91 -6.66 3.40
N ALA A 11 -3.20 -5.92 2.55
CA ALA A 11 -2.18 -6.47 1.66
C ALA A 11 -0.97 -7.07 2.42
N GLY A 12 -0.66 -6.55 3.61
CA GLY A 12 0.52 -6.91 4.39
C GLY A 12 1.48 -5.74 4.58
N ASN A 13 2.42 -5.88 5.52
CA ASN A 13 3.39 -4.85 5.89
C ASN A 13 4.84 -5.28 5.61
N ALA A 14 5.04 -6.12 4.57
CA ALA A 14 6.33 -6.71 4.20
C ALA A 14 6.93 -6.06 2.93
N GLY A 15 6.38 -4.92 2.49
CA GLY A 15 7.00 -4.09 1.47
C GLY A 15 8.34 -3.51 1.93
N PRO A 16 9.12 -2.91 1.01
CA PRO A 16 8.75 -2.56 -0.37
C PRO A 16 9.13 -3.63 -1.41
N SER A 17 9.62 -4.80 -0.98
CA SER A 17 10.02 -5.86 -1.90
C SER A 17 8.86 -6.29 -2.80
N SER A 18 9.15 -6.52 -4.09
CA SER A 18 8.20 -7.08 -5.05
C SER A 18 7.63 -8.40 -4.54
N SER A 19 6.36 -8.68 -4.86
CA SER A 19 5.69 -9.95 -4.54
C SER A 19 5.61 -10.27 -3.03
N SER A 20 5.51 -9.24 -2.20
CA SER A 20 5.47 -9.35 -0.74
C SER A 20 4.06 -9.34 -0.15
N LEU A 21 3.03 -9.19 -1.00
CA LEU A 21 1.64 -9.13 -0.54
C LEU A 21 1.04 -10.52 -0.27
N SER A 22 0.05 -10.50 0.60
CA SER A 22 -0.76 -11.64 1.01
C SER A 22 -2.24 -11.37 0.68
N ASN A 23 -3.13 -12.32 0.97
CA ASN A 23 -4.57 -12.20 0.72
C ASN A 23 -4.91 -11.97 -0.77
N VAL A 24 -4.38 -12.83 -1.64
CA VAL A 24 -4.36 -12.62 -3.09
C VAL A 24 -5.54 -13.20 -3.85
N ALA A 25 -6.50 -13.81 -3.14
CA ALA A 25 -7.65 -14.43 -3.77
C ALA A 25 -8.53 -13.39 -4.51
N PRO A 26 -9.08 -13.72 -5.69
CA PRO A 26 -9.87 -12.77 -6.49
C PRO A 26 -11.24 -12.43 -5.90
N TRP A 27 -11.69 -13.12 -4.86
CA TRP A 27 -12.91 -12.78 -4.12
C TRP A 27 -12.66 -11.88 -2.90
N ILE A 28 -11.39 -11.55 -2.60
CA ILE A 28 -10.99 -10.62 -1.54
C ILE A 28 -10.68 -9.27 -2.17
N THR A 29 -11.09 -8.18 -1.51
CA THR A 29 -10.61 -6.83 -1.80
C THR A 29 -9.34 -6.57 -0.97
N THR A 30 -8.18 -6.57 -1.61
CA THR A 30 -6.86 -6.49 -0.99
C THR A 30 -6.39 -5.04 -0.94
N VAL A 31 -6.15 -4.53 0.26
CA VAL A 31 -5.96 -3.09 0.51
C VAL A 31 -4.53 -2.78 0.92
N GLY A 32 -3.82 -2.01 0.11
CA GLY A 32 -2.52 -1.43 0.47
C GLY A 32 -2.67 -0.15 1.32
N ALA A 33 -1.55 0.42 1.76
CA ALA A 33 -1.55 1.59 2.66
C ALA A 33 -0.95 2.83 1.97
N GLY A 34 -1.74 3.90 1.95
CA GLY A 34 -1.29 5.25 1.61
C GLY A 34 -1.16 6.13 2.84
N THR A 35 -0.36 7.19 2.74
CA THR A 35 -0.37 8.30 3.69
C THR A 35 -1.61 9.18 3.52
N LEU A 36 -1.77 10.11 4.45
CA LEU A 36 -2.75 11.20 4.41
C LEU A 36 -1.98 12.53 4.53
N ASP A 37 -2.65 13.66 4.32
CA ASP A 37 -2.01 14.99 4.31
C ASP A 37 -1.73 15.57 5.71
N ARG A 38 -1.82 14.74 6.76
CA ARG A 38 -1.51 15.07 8.15
C ARG A 38 -0.28 14.29 8.59
N ASP A 39 0.61 14.98 9.28
CA ASP A 39 1.83 14.41 9.83
C ASP A 39 2.14 14.97 11.24
N PHE A 40 3.11 14.36 11.90
CA PHE A 40 3.55 14.68 13.26
C PHE A 40 5.05 15.03 13.28
N PRO A 41 5.45 16.15 12.66
CA PRO A 41 6.85 16.48 12.48
C PRO A 41 7.57 16.66 13.82
N ALA A 42 8.79 16.15 13.86
CA ALA A 42 9.78 16.46 14.88
C ALA A 42 11.12 16.70 14.19
N TYR A 43 11.94 17.58 14.73
CA TYR A 43 13.13 18.07 14.05
C TYR A 43 14.38 17.76 14.85
N VAL A 44 15.41 17.24 14.19
CA VAL A 44 16.75 17.08 14.76
C VAL A 44 17.58 18.29 14.38
N VAL A 45 17.92 19.12 15.37
CA VAL A 45 18.80 20.28 15.18
C VAL A 45 20.17 19.94 15.74
N LEU A 46 21.18 19.81 14.88
CA LEU A 46 22.54 19.51 15.27
C LEU A 46 23.27 20.76 15.76
N GLY A 47 24.34 20.59 16.55
CA GLY A 47 25.16 21.70 17.07
C GLY A 47 25.83 22.54 15.99
N ASN A 48 26.00 22.00 14.77
CA ASN A 48 26.48 22.72 13.59
C ASN A 48 25.37 23.50 12.84
N GLY A 49 24.16 23.58 13.41
CA GLY A 49 23.02 24.30 12.85
C GLY A 49 22.24 23.55 11.77
N LYS A 50 22.69 22.36 11.32
CA LYS A 50 21.91 21.55 10.36
C LYS A 50 20.64 21.02 11.00
N ASN A 51 19.55 21.09 10.25
CA ASN A 51 18.22 20.68 10.69
C ASN A 51 17.68 19.56 9.80
N TYR A 52 17.19 18.48 10.40
CA TYR A 52 16.63 17.33 9.72
C TYR A 52 15.20 17.06 10.16
N THR A 53 14.32 16.85 9.19
CA THR A 53 12.93 16.48 9.44
C THR A 53 12.82 15.01 9.84
N GLY A 54 12.02 14.77 10.86
CA GLY A 54 11.60 13.47 11.35
C GLY A 54 10.15 13.51 11.83
N VAL A 55 9.72 12.44 12.49
CA VAL A 55 8.35 12.30 13.05
C VAL A 55 8.35 11.77 14.47
N SER A 56 7.37 12.19 15.27
CA SER A 56 7.19 11.72 16.63
C SER A 56 5.79 11.94 17.16
N LEU A 57 5.27 10.99 17.94
CA LEU A 57 4.07 11.17 18.76
C LEU A 57 4.42 11.40 20.24
N TYR A 58 5.67 11.75 20.55
CA TYR A 58 6.05 12.06 21.92
C TYR A 58 5.31 13.31 22.42
N SER A 59 4.53 13.13 23.48
CA SER A 59 3.71 14.18 24.11
C SER A 59 4.12 14.50 25.56
N GLY A 60 5.27 13.97 26.00
CA GLY A 60 5.79 14.21 27.35
C GLY A 60 6.58 15.51 27.48
N LYS A 61 7.32 15.65 28.58
CA LYS A 61 8.18 16.82 28.83
C LYS A 61 9.29 16.89 27.76
N PRO A 62 9.37 17.98 26.98
CA PRO A 62 10.42 18.12 25.97
C PRO A 62 11.81 18.20 26.62
N LEU A 63 12.85 18.02 25.80
CA LEU A 63 14.23 18.31 26.20
C LEU A 63 14.39 19.79 26.55
N SER A 64 15.43 20.11 27.32
CA SER A 64 15.84 21.51 27.54
C SER A 64 16.12 22.19 26.20
N SER A 65 15.96 23.52 26.15
CA SER A 65 16.33 24.33 24.99
C SER A 65 17.84 24.31 24.70
N THR A 66 18.66 23.94 25.69
CA THR A 66 20.11 23.78 25.52
C THR A 66 20.40 22.46 24.79
N PRO A 67 21.14 22.48 23.66
CA PRO A 67 21.58 21.26 22.98
C PRO A 67 22.31 20.31 23.91
N LEU A 68 21.96 19.03 23.85
CA LEU A 68 22.59 17.98 24.65
C LEU A 68 23.67 17.26 23.85
N PRO A 69 24.69 16.70 24.50
CA PRO A 69 25.62 15.81 23.82
C PRO A 69 24.87 14.66 23.14
N ILE A 70 25.29 14.30 21.93
CA ILE A 70 24.75 13.18 21.17
C ILE A 70 25.80 12.07 21.04
N VAL A 71 25.37 10.81 21.08
CA VAL A 71 26.26 9.64 20.92
C VAL A 71 25.63 8.61 20.00
N TYR A 72 26.43 8.01 19.11
CA TYR A 72 26.01 6.85 18.34
C TYR A 72 26.03 5.60 19.22
N ALA A 73 24.91 4.87 19.25
CA ALA A 73 24.74 3.70 20.11
C ALA A 73 25.79 2.60 19.84
N GLY A 74 26.23 2.45 18.59
CA GLY A 74 27.31 1.51 18.24
C GLY A 74 28.63 1.79 18.96
N ASN A 75 28.92 3.07 19.26
CA ASN A 75 30.14 3.48 19.98
C ASN A 75 29.97 3.45 21.51
N ALA A 76 28.73 3.26 21.97
CA ALA A 76 28.34 3.20 23.38
C ALA A 76 27.95 1.79 23.84
N SER A 77 28.50 0.76 23.18
CA SER A 77 28.17 -0.65 23.37
C SER A 77 29.40 -1.53 23.26
N ASN A 78 29.40 -2.69 23.93
CA ASN A 78 30.37 -3.79 23.71
C ASN A 78 29.80 -4.91 22.82
N SER A 79 28.53 -4.81 22.43
CA SER A 79 27.84 -5.74 21.52
C SER A 79 27.92 -5.27 20.07
N SER A 80 28.06 -6.22 19.14
CA SER A 80 27.98 -5.99 17.69
C SER A 80 26.61 -5.48 17.23
N SER A 81 25.56 -5.67 18.02
CA SER A 81 24.21 -5.12 17.77
C SER A 81 23.93 -3.84 18.57
N GLY A 82 24.99 -3.19 19.08
CA GLY A 82 24.87 -1.98 19.89
C GLY A 82 24.14 -0.83 19.23
N ASN A 83 24.37 -0.66 17.92
CA ASN A 83 23.70 0.36 17.10
C ASN A 83 22.18 0.24 17.12
N LEU A 84 21.65 -0.99 17.29
CA LEU A 84 20.22 -1.24 17.34
C LEU A 84 19.58 -0.90 18.70
N CYS A 85 20.34 -0.48 19.71
CA CYS A 85 19.82 -0.19 21.05
C CYS A 85 18.97 -1.34 21.62
N MET A 86 19.49 -2.56 21.50
CA MET A 86 18.85 -3.77 22.00
C MET A 86 18.94 -3.85 23.54
N PRO A 87 18.02 -4.57 24.20
CA PRO A 87 18.11 -4.76 25.64
C PRO A 87 19.49 -5.27 26.07
N GLY A 88 20.11 -4.58 27.03
CA GLY A 88 21.42 -4.94 27.60
C GLY A 88 22.65 -4.55 26.77
N THR A 89 22.50 -3.87 25.61
CA THR A 89 23.67 -3.53 24.78
C THR A 89 24.33 -2.20 25.11
N LEU A 90 23.57 -1.23 25.65
CA LEU A 90 24.10 0.11 25.94
C LEU A 90 24.86 0.14 27.27
N ILE A 91 26.01 0.82 27.27
CA ILE A 91 26.83 1.10 28.44
C ILE A 91 26.31 2.38 29.11
N PRO A 92 25.70 2.33 30.31
CA PRO A 92 25.05 3.48 30.95
C PRO A 92 25.94 4.72 31.06
N GLU A 93 27.20 4.55 31.44
CA GLU A 93 28.16 5.66 31.63
C GLU A 93 28.43 6.43 30.33
N LYS A 94 28.27 5.78 29.18
CA LYS A 94 28.49 6.40 27.87
C LYS A 94 27.26 7.15 27.35
N VAL A 95 26.05 6.82 27.82
CA VAL A 95 24.78 7.36 27.30
C VAL A 95 24.04 8.25 28.29
N ALA A 96 24.35 8.19 29.58
CA ALA A 96 23.67 8.97 30.62
C ALA A 96 23.65 10.47 30.29
N GLY A 97 22.44 11.06 30.29
CA GLY A 97 22.22 12.49 30.01
C GLY A 97 22.35 12.90 28.53
N LYS A 98 22.58 11.96 27.60
CA LYS A 98 22.82 12.24 26.17
C LYS A 98 21.61 11.90 25.31
N ILE A 99 21.58 12.47 24.10
CA ILE A 99 20.72 11.97 23.02
C ILE A 99 21.45 10.78 22.39
N VAL A 100 20.77 9.65 22.22
CA VAL A 100 21.34 8.44 21.63
C VAL A 100 20.80 8.26 20.20
N LEU A 101 21.70 8.20 19.22
CA LEU A 101 21.36 7.80 17.86
C LEU A 101 21.34 6.26 17.79
N CYS A 102 20.16 5.70 17.53
CA CYS A 102 19.93 4.27 17.33
C CYS A 102 19.53 4.01 15.87
N ASP A 103 19.97 2.89 15.32
CA ASP A 103 19.51 2.44 14.02
C ASP A 103 18.22 1.63 14.15
N ARG A 104 17.31 1.84 13.20
CA ARG A 104 16.16 0.96 12.98
C ARG A 104 16.65 -0.40 12.51
N GLY A 105 15.90 -1.44 12.86
CA GLY A 105 16.24 -2.81 12.50
C GLY A 105 15.17 -3.76 13.01
N ILE A 106 15.57 -5.00 13.28
CA ILE A 106 14.66 -6.12 13.60
C ILE A 106 13.87 -5.97 14.92
N SER A 107 14.24 -5.02 15.80
CA SER A 107 13.56 -4.81 17.07
C SER A 107 12.52 -3.67 17.02
N PRO A 108 11.45 -3.76 17.83
CA PRO A 108 10.42 -2.73 17.89
C PRO A 108 10.99 -1.32 18.14
N ARG A 109 10.57 -0.35 17.32
CA ARG A 109 11.05 1.04 17.34
C ARG A 109 10.92 1.69 18.72
N VAL A 110 9.78 1.51 19.38
CA VAL A 110 9.50 2.05 20.72
C VAL A 110 10.29 1.34 21.83
N GLN A 111 10.66 0.07 21.66
CA GLN A 111 11.46 -0.67 22.65
C GLN A 111 12.87 -0.10 22.75
N LYS A 112 13.46 0.32 21.63
CA LYS A 112 14.77 1.00 21.59
C LYS A 112 14.76 2.24 22.47
N GLY A 113 13.68 3.02 22.41
CA GLY A 113 13.50 4.19 23.26
C GLY A 113 13.46 3.85 24.75
N TYR A 114 12.78 2.75 25.12
CA TYR A 114 12.79 2.25 26.49
C TYR A 114 14.20 1.85 26.95
N VAL A 115 14.97 1.16 26.10
CA VAL A 115 16.36 0.77 26.41
C VAL A 115 17.24 2.00 26.64
N VAL A 116 17.16 3.01 25.77
CA VAL A 116 17.89 4.28 25.93
C VAL A 116 17.52 4.96 27.25
N ARG A 117 16.21 5.04 27.56
CA ARG A 117 15.73 5.63 28.82
C ARG A 117 16.27 4.89 30.04
N ASN A 118 16.23 3.55 30.04
CA ASN A 118 16.71 2.74 31.16
C ASN A 118 18.23 2.84 31.37
N ALA A 119 19.00 3.06 30.30
CA ALA A 119 20.43 3.31 30.40
C ALA A 119 20.78 4.75 30.84
N GLY A 120 19.77 5.60 31.12
CA GLY A 120 19.96 6.98 31.56
C GLY A 120 20.03 8.02 30.44
N GLY A 121 19.77 7.63 29.19
CA GLY A 121 19.74 8.54 28.05
C GLY A 121 18.62 9.59 28.18
N ALA A 122 18.91 10.83 27.78
CA ALA A 122 17.98 11.94 27.84
C ALA A 122 16.97 11.94 26.67
N GLY A 123 17.38 11.43 25.50
CA GLY A 123 16.53 11.34 24.31
C GLY A 123 17.06 10.34 23.28
N MET A 124 16.30 10.10 22.23
CA MET A 124 16.67 9.17 21.16
C MET A 124 16.39 9.73 19.76
N ILE A 125 17.32 9.54 18.85
CA ILE A 125 17.05 9.68 17.41
C ILE A 125 17.07 8.28 16.82
N LEU A 126 15.98 7.86 16.20
CA LEU A 126 15.88 6.58 15.52
C LEU A 126 16.08 6.80 14.02
N ALA A 127 17.23 6.39 13.50
CA ALA A 127 17.56 6.52 12.09
C ALA A 127 17.14 5.28 11.31
N ASN A 128 16.41 5.45 10.22
CA ASN A 128 16.25 4.39 9.22
C ASN A 128 17.62 4.01 8.62
N THR A 129 17.68 2.78 8.11
CA THR A 129 18.75 2.28 7.25
C THR A 129 18.23 2.06 5.84
N ASP A 130 19.09 1.64 4.92
CA ASP A 130 18.78 1.15 3.57
C ASP A 130 17.52 0.26 3.50
N ALA A 131 17.35 -0.66 4.44
CA ALA A 131 16.23 -1.59 4.52
C ALA A 131 14.87 -0.90 4.75
N ASN A 132 14.85 0.36 5.18
CA ASN A 132 13.63 1.14 5.45
C ASN A 132 13.53 2.42 4.61
N GLY A 133 14.64 2.88 4.01
CA GLY A 133 14.70 4.07 3.19
C GLY A 133 14.18 5.32 3.90
N GLU A 134 13.38 6.12 3.19
CA GLU A 134 12.87 7.42 3.67
C GLU A 134 11.52 7.32 4.42
N GLU A 135 11.05 6.11 4.74
CA GLU A 135 9.75 5.95 5.39
C GLU A 135 9.71 6.43 6.84
N LEU A 136 8.84 7.40 7.10
CA LEU A 136 8.58 7.92 8.43
C LEU A 136 7.24 7.41 8.97
N VAL A 137 7.29 6.76 10.13
CA VAL A 137 6.12 6.34 10.91
C VAL A 137 6.24 6.97 12.29
N ALA A 138 5.23 7.71 12.70
CA ALA A 138 5.25 8.40 13.98
C ALA A 138 4.92 7.41 15.10
N ASP A 139 5.80 7.29 16.10
CA ASP A 139 5.63 6.38 17.23
C ASP A 139 5.42 7.11 18.56
N ALA A 140 4.65 6.50 19.46
CA ALA A 140 4.37 7.01 20.81
C ALA A 140 5.53 6.73 21.79
N HIS A 141 6.64 7.45 21.67
CA HIS A 141 7.84 7.18 22.48
C HIS A 141 7.68 7.36 24.00
N LEU A 142 8.53 6.69 24.79
CA LEU A 142 8.59 6.73 26.27
C LEU A 142 9.59 7.75 26.84
N LEU A 143 10.36 8.39 25.97
CA LEU A 143 11.29 9.48 26.21
C LEU A 143 11.25 10.43 25.01
N PRO A 144 11.78 11.66 25.11
CA PRO A 144 11.89 12.55 23.95
C PRO A 144 12.65 11.86 22.80
N ALA A 145 11.94 11.59 21.71
CA ALA A 145 12.53 10.87 20.60
C ALA A 145 11.87 11.21 19.26
N THR A 146 12.62 11.04 18.17
CA THR A 146 12.14 11.25 16.80
C THR A 146 12.71 10.18 15.87
N GLY A 147 11.89 9.71 14.93
CA GLY A 147 12.35 8.89 13.80
C GLY A 147 12.78 9.78 12.64
N VAL A 148 13.86 9.43 11.93
CA VAL A 148 14.35 10.12 10.72
C VAL A 148 14.61 9.14 9.58
N GLY A 149 14.51 9.62 8.34
CA GLY A 149 14.78 8.83 7.13
C GLY A 149 16.26 8.46 6.99
N GLU A 150 16.58 7.58 6.05
CA GLU A 150 17.93 7.07 5.81
C GLU A 150 18.94 8.21 5.58
N LYS A 151 18.66 9.12 4.64
CA LYS A 151 19.56 10.25 4.31
C LYS A 151 19.86 11.14 5.51
N ALA A 152 18.84 11.43 6.32
CA ALA A 152 19.01 12.21 7.54
C ALA A 152 19.83 11.43 8.57
N GLY A 153 19.54 10.14 8.75
CA GLY A 153 20.31 9.23 9.60
C GLY A 153 21.80 9.19 9.25
N ASP A 154 22.12 9.02 7.96
CA ASP A 154 23.50 9.03 7.46
C ASP A 154 24.20 10.35 7.72
N ALA A 155 23.50 11.46 7.52
CA ALA A 155 24.06 12.78 7.78
C ALA A 155 24.35 13.01 9.28
N VAL A 156 23.49 12.50 10.18
CA VAL A 156 23.75 12.54 11.63
C VAL A 156 24.91 11.61 12.00
N ARG A 157 25.01 10.41 11.42
CA ARG A 157 26.16 9.50 11.60
C ARG A 157 27.47 10.17 11.17
N ALA A 158 27.48 10.80 10.00
CA ALA A 158 28.65 11.53 9.49
C ALA A 158 29.04 12.70 10.40
N TYR A 159 28.06 13.45 10.93
CA TYR A 159 28.30 14.52 11.89
C TYR A 159 29.01 14.01 13.16
N LEU A 160 28.54 12.89 13.71
CA LEU A 160 29.13 12.27 14.92
C LEU A 160 30.57 11.79 14.72
N LEU A 161 30.98 11.48 13.49
CA LEU A 161 32.37 11.14 13.17
C LEU A 161 33.27 12.37 13.02
N SER A 162 32.70 13.49 12.58
CA SER A 162 33.45 14.72 12.30
C SER A 162 33.65 15.63 13.52
N GLU A 163 32.83 15.50 14.55
CA GLU A 163 32.76 16.45 15.67
C GLU A 163 33.00 15.75 17.02
N MET A 164 34.08 16.13 17.72
CA MET A 164 34.44 15.51 19.00
C MET A 164 33.45 15.84 20.12
N SER A 165 32.81 17.01 20.08
CA SER A 165 31.82 17.46 21.07
C SER A 165 30.45 17.68 20.43
N ALA A 166 29.99 16.66 19.70
CA ALA A 166 28.73 16.71 18.98
C ALA A 166 27.54 16.94 19.92
N THR A 167 26.66 17.87 19.57
CA THR A 167 25.41 18.15 20.30
C THR A 167 24.22 18.12 19.37
N ALA A 168 23.02 17.90 19.93
CA ALA A 168 21.77 17.94 19.19
C ALA A 168 20.60 18.38 20.09
N SER A 169 19.51 18.79 19.45
CA SER A 169 18.20 19.03 20.07
C SER A 169 17.11 18.31 19.29
N ILE A 170 16.01 17.96 19.95
CA ILE A 170 14.80 17.42 19.33
C ILE A 170 13.67 18.43 19.55
N VAL A 171 13.12 18.97 18.47
CA VAL A 171 12.04 19.97 18.51
C VAL A 171 10.76 19.35 17.97
N PHE A 172 9.71 19.31 18.79
CA PHE A 172 8.42 18.74 18.40
C PHE A 172 7.55 19.80 17.71
N GLY A 173 7.11 19.52 16.48
CA GLY A 173 6.30 20.41 15.66
C GLY A 173 4.79 20.24 15.83
N GLY A 174 4.35 19.30 16.67
CA GLY A 174 2.94 18.98 16.87
C GLY A 174 2.29 18.34 15.64
N THR A 175 0.98 18.49 15.50
CA THR A 175 0.24 18.01 14.32
C THR A 175 0.29 19.06 13.22
N LYS A 176 0.62 18.66 12.00
CA LYS A 176 0.48 19.50 10.80
C LYS A 176 -0.45 18.84 9.79
N VAL A 177 -1.22 19.65 9.07
CA VAL A 177 -2.13 19.24 8.00
C VAL A 177 -1.74 19.95 6.69
N GLY A 178 -2.22 19.45 5.55
CA GLY A 178 -1.86 20.00 4.23
C GLY A 178 -0.46 19.60 3.75
N VAL A 179 0.11 18.50 4.27
CA VAL A 179 1.38 17.95 3.81
C VAL A 179 1.24 17.44 2.37
N ARG A 180 2.19 17.83 1.51
CA ARG A 180 2.24 17.46 0.09
C ARG A 180 3.63 16.90 -0.26
N PRO A 181 3.72 15.96 -1.22
CA PRO A 181 2.60 15.29 -1.90
C PRO A 181 1.84 14.35 -0.96
N SER A 182 0.54 14.16 -1.22
CA SER A 182 -0.32 13.25 -0.45
C SER A 182 -1.50 12.80 -1.33
N PRO A 183 -1.85 11.50 -1.32
CA PRO A 183 -1.22 10.42 -0.56
C PRO A 183 0.08 9.93 -1.23
N VAL A 184 0.95 9.28 -0.47
CA VAL A 184 2.11 8.53 -0.97
C VAL A 184 1.97 7.08 -0.51
N VAL A 185 2.37 6.11 -1.34
CA VAL A 185 2.35 4.69 -0.95
C VAL A 185 3.37 4.46 0.17
N ALA A 186 2.93 3.84 1.27
CA ALA A 186 3.80 3.51 2.39
C ALA A 186 4.86 2.48 1.97
N ALA A 187 6.10 2.63 2.43
CA ALA A 187 7.17 1.71 2.08
C ALA A 187 6.86 0.29 2.60
N PHE A 188 6.33 0.18 3.82
CA PHE A 188 5.93 -1.12 4.39
C PHE A 188 4.78 -1.78 3.64
N SER A 189 3.96 -1.03 2.88
CA SER A 189 2.80 -1.61 2.19
C SER A 189 3.29 -2.69 1.23
N SER A 190 2.85 -3.93 1.44
CA SER A 190 3.27 -5.05 0.61
C SER A 190 2.88 -4.85 -0.87
N ARG A 191 3.74 -5.33 -1.77
CA ARG A 191 3.67 -5.09 -3.23
C ARG A 191 3.28 -6.35 -4.01
N GLY A 192 2.61 -6.15 -5.13
CA GLY A 192 2.42 -7.17 -6.15
C GLY A 192 3.74 -7.50 -6.89
N PRO A 193 3.70 -8.36 -7.90
CA PRO A 193 2.52 -9.08 -8.43
C PRO A 193 1.98 -10.17 -7.49
N ASN A 194 0.81 -10.71 -7.85
CA ASN A 194 0.22 -11.88 -7.21
C ASN A 194 0.98 -13.16 -7.62
N LEU A 195 1.67 -13.81 -6.67
CA LEU A 195 2.43 -15.03 -6.94
C LEU A 195 1.58 -16.29 -7.15
N VAL A 196 0.33 -16.31 -6.66
CA VAL A 196 -0.55 -17.47 -6.77
C VAL A 196 -1.28 -17.47 -8.11
N THR A 197 -1.73 -16.28 -8.56
CA THR A 197 -2.36 -16.11 -9.87
C THR A 197 -1.92 -14.79 -10.49
N PRO A 198 -0.80 -14.78 -11.24
CA PRO A 198 -0.24 -13.55 -11.83
C PRO A 198 -1.20 -12.77 -12.73
N ASP A 199 -2.17 -13.45 -13.36
CA ASP A 199 -3.22 -12.84 -14.19
C ASP A 199 -4.28 -12.03 -13.40
N ILE A 200 -4.18 -12.00 -12.06
CA ILE A 200 -4.99 -11.15 -11.18
C ILE A 200 -4.09 -10.12 -10.50
N LEU A 201 -4.25 -8.86 -10.90
CA LEU A 201 -3.49 -7.73 -10.34
C LEU A 201 -3.81 -7.54 -8.85
N LYS A 202 -2.77 -7.39 -8.03
CA LYS A 202 -2.86 -7.07 -6.60
C LYS A 202 -1.77 -6.04 -6.20
N PRO A 203 -2.01 -5.19 -5.18
CA PRO A 203 -3.26 -5.04 -4.41
C PRO A 203 -4.39 -4.49 -5.30
N ASP A 204 -5.63 -4.47 -4.80
CA ASP A 204 -6.75 -3.93 -5.58
C ASP A 204 -6.77 -2.41 -5.57
N LEU A 205 -6.48 -1.80 -4.42
CA LEU A 205 -6.46 -0.36 -4.20
C LEU A 205 -5.70 -0.03 -2.91
N ILE A 206 -5.46 1.26 -2.65
CA ILE A 206 -4.94 1.76 -1.38
C ILE A 206 -5.94 2.65 -0.66
N ALA A 207 -5.81 2.72 0.66
CA ALA A 207 -6.56 3.62 1.51
C ALA A 207 -5.65 4.14 2.64
N PRO A 208 -6.08 5.14 3.44
CA PRO A 208 -5.27 5.69 4.52
C PRO A 208 -4.86 4.61 5.52
N GLY A 209 -3.55 4.40 5.66
CA GLY A 209 -2.97 3.38 6.53
C GLY A 209 -1.78 3.85 7.35
N VAL A 210 -1.39 5.12 7.26
CA VAL A 210 -0.23 5.68 7.98
C VAL A 210 -0.71 6.72 8.98
N ASN A 211 -0.29 6.56 10.23
CA ASN A 211 -0.57 7.43 11.36
C ASN A 211 -2.09 7.64 11.55
N ILE A 212 -2.86 6.55 11.61
CA ILE A 212 -4.32 6.57 11.78
C ILE A 212 -4.67 6.61 13.26
N LEU A 213 -5.48 7.60 13.65
CA LEU A 213 -6.03 7.72 15.01
C LEU A 213 -7.29 6.85 15.11
N ALA A 214 -7.34 5.94 16.09
CA ALA A 214 -8.50 5.09 16.34
C ALA A 214 -8.66 4.78 17.83
N GLY A 215 -9.81 4.21 18.21
CA GLY A 215 -10.09 3.79 19.58
C GLY A 215 -9.07 2.77 20.09
N TRP A 216 -8.74 2.86 21.38
CA TRP A 216 -7.75 2.04 22.05
C TRP A 216 -8.32 1.54 23.38
N THR A 217 -8.11 0.27 23.71
CA THR A 217 -8.84 -0.40 24.80
C THR A 217 -8.49 0.11 26.20
N GLY A 218 -7.37 0.83 26.35
CA GLY A 218 -6.80 1.16 27.65
C GLY A 218 -6.26 -0.06 28.42
N ALA A 219 -6.30 -1.28 27.88
CA ALA A 219 -5.69 -2.45 28.55
C ALA A 219 -4.15 -2.41 28.49
N VAL A 220 -3.62 -1.82 27.41
CA VAL A 220 -2.19 -1.66 27.15
C VAL A 220 -1.86 -0.20 26.84
N GLY A 221 -0.64 0.23 27.14
CA GLY A 221 -0.18 1.57 26.76
C GLY A 221 -0.05 1.76 25.25
N PRO A 222 0.05 3.00 24.76
CA PRO A 222 0.09 3.30 23.33
C PRO A 222 1.32 2.73 22.60
N THR A 223 2.38 2.35 23.34
CA THR A 223 3.52 1.62 22.75
C THR A 223 3.29 0.12 22.59
N GLY A 224 2.27 -0.44 23.25
CA GLY A 224 2.09 -1.88 23.42
C GLY A 224 3.09 -2.57 24.36
N LEU A 225 4.06 -1.83 24.93
CA LEU A 225 5.01 -2.40 25.88
C LEU A 225 4.38 -2.52 27.28
N SER A 226 4.66 -3.61 27.99
CA SER A 226 4.16 -3.83 29.36
C SER A 226 4.62 -2.76 30.37
N VAL A 227 5.78 -2.15 30.11
CA VAL A 227 6.37 -1.08 30.93
C VAL A 227 5.70 0.28 30.72
N ASP A 228 4.89 0.44 29.68
CA ASP A 228 4.17 1.68 29.40
C ASP A 228 2.90 1.76 30.24
N SER A 229 2.97 2.54 31.32
CA SER A 229 1.86 2.76 32.25
C SER A 229 0.83 3.78 31.74
N ARG A 230 1.05 4.45 30.59
CA ARG A 230 0.07 5.39 30.03
C ARG A 230 -1.19 4.64 29.62
N ARG A 231 -2.34 5.28 29.78
CA ARG A 231 -3.66 4.75 29.41
C ARG A 231 -4.38 5.81 28.60
N VAL A 232 -4.75 5.45 27.38
CA VAL A 232 -5.35 6.36 26.40
C VAL A 232 -6.57 5.70 25.79
N GLU A 233 -7.58 6.50 25.50
CA GLU A 233 -8.81 6.06 24.81
C GLU A 233 -8.62 5.99 23.30
N PHE A 234 -7.61 6.70 22.77
CA PHE A 234 -7.25 6.72 21.36
C PHE A 234 -5.74 6.59 21.18
N SER A 235 -5.33 5.89 20.13
CA SER A 235 -3.92 5.75 19.76
C SER A 235 -3.75 5.95 18.26
N ILE A 236 -2.54 6.30 17.86
CA ILE A 236 -2.15 6.49 16.46
C ILE A 236 -1.21 5.36 16.07
N ILE A 237 -1.60 4.58 15.08
CA ILE A 237 -0.81 3.46 14.56
C ILE A 237 -0.85 3.41 13.03
N SER A 238 0.05 2.62 12.45
CA SER A 238 0.22 2.48 11.00
C SER A 238 0.23 1.02 10.60
N GLY A 239 -0.26 0.75 9.40
CA GLY A 239 -0.28 -0.57 8.79
C GLY A 239 -1.38 -0.68 7.73
N THR A 240 -1.25 -1.66 6.85
CA THR A 240 -2.35 -2.08 5.97
C THR A 240 -3.56 -2.60 6.77
N SER A 241 -3.35 -3.01 8.02
CA SER A 241 -4.42 -3.28 8.99
C SER A 241 -5.29 -2.07 9.31
N MET A 242 -4.78 -0.84 9.14
CA MET A 242 -5.53 0.40 9.33
C MET A 242 -6.21 0.86 8.04
N SER A 243 -5.65 0.55 6.86
CA SER A 243 -6.30 0.86 5.57
C SER A 243 -7.45 -0.09 5.26
N CYS A 244 -7.32 -1.37 5.60
CA CYS A 244 -8.37 -2.39 5.46
C CYS A 244 -9.76 -1.96 6.02
N PRO A 245 -9.89 -1.50 7.28
CA PRO A 245 -11.19 -1.11 7.84
C PRO A 245 -11.76 0.17 7.22
N HIS A 246 -10.94 1.07 6.66
CA HIS A 246 -11.47 2.18 5.86
C HIS A 246 -12.26 1.64 4.68
N VAL A 247 -11.70 0.69 3.93
CA VAL A 247 -12.37 0.07 2.78
C VAL A 247 -13.58 -0.76 3.21
N SER A 248 -13.53 -1.45 4.35
CA SER A 248 -14.71 -2.14 4.92
C SER A 248 -15.84 -1.15 5.21
N GLY A 249 -15.53 0.00 5.81
CA GLY A 249 -16.51 1.05 6.08
C GLY A 249 -17.09 1.65 4.80
N LEU A 250 -16.24 1.93 3.80
CA LEU A 250 -16.68 2.41 2.50
C LEU A 250 -17.59 1.40 1.79
N ALA A 251 -17.23 0.11 1.82
CA ALA A 251 -18.07 -0.95 1.26
C ALA A 251 -19.43 -1.04 1.95
N ALA A 252 -19.48 -0.87 3.28
CA ALA A 252 -20.73 -0.86 4.03
C ALA A 252 -21.60 0.36 3.68
N LEU A 253 -21.00 1.56 3.54
CA LEU A 253 -21.71 2.77 3.12
C LEU A 253 -22.27 2.62 1.69
N LEU A 254 -21.47 2.10 0.75
CA LEU A 254 -21.92 1.82 -0.60
C LEU A 254 -23.04 0.78 -0.62
N LYS A 255 -22.96 -0.28 0.20
CA LYS A 255 -24.04 -1.27 0.32
C LYS A 255 -25.31 -0.66 0.91
N GLY A 256 -25.19 0.30 1.82
CA GLY A 256 -26.33 1.03 2.37
C GLY A 256 -27.00 1.94 1.34
N ALA A 257 -26.21 2.62 0.51
CA ALA A 257 -26.71 3.48 -0.57
C ALA A 257 -27.24 2.69 -1.77
N HIS A 258 -26.64 1.53 -2.04
CA HIS A 258 -26.98 0.62 -3.14
C HIS A 258 -27.26 -0.80 -2.63
N PRO A 259 -28.44 -1.04 -2.03
CA PRO A 259 -28.77 -2.31 -1.37
C PRO A 259 -28.70 -3.54 -2.28
N ASP A 260 -28.90 -3.36 -3.58
CA ASP A 260 -28.92 -4.45 -4.57
C ASP A 260 -27.54 -4.76 -5.17
N TRP A 261 -26.53 -3.92 -4.93
CA TRP A 261 -25.20 -4.17 -5.47
C TRP A 261 -24.57 -5.43 -4.87
N SER A 262 -24.01 -6.26 -5.74
CA SER A 262 -23.19 -7.38 -5.32
C SER A 262 -21.90 -6.89 -4.65
N PRO A 263 -21.19 -7.74 -3.88
CA PRO A 263 -19.87 -7.38 -3.40
C PRO A 263 -18.88 -7.06 -4.53
N ALA A 264 -19.03 -7.69 -5.69
CA ALA A 264 -18.16 -7.43 -6.83
C ALA A 264 -18.44 -6.07 -7.46
N ALA A 265 -19.72 -5.66 -7.56
CA ALA A 265 -20.11 -4.32 -7.98
C ALA A 265 -19.56 -3.24 -7.03
N ILE A 266 -19.63 -3.46 -5.71
CA ILE A 266 -19.05 -2.54 -4.71
C ILE A 266 -17.53 -2.44 -4.86
N ARG A 267 -16.83 -3.57 -4.98
CA ARG A 267 -15.38 -3.56 -5.24
C ARG A 267 -15.07 -2.84 -6.55
N SER A 268 -15.83 -3.11 -7.60
CA SER A 268 -15.67 -2.45 -8.90
C SER A 268 -15.80 -0.95 -8.74
N ALA A 269 -16.86 -0.45 -8.11
CA ALA A 269 -17.07 0.97 -7.89
C ALA A 269 -15.88 1.61 -7.16
N LEU A 270 -15.39 0.99 -6.09
CA LEU A 270 -14.23 1.47 -5.33
C LEU A 270 -12.93 1.49 -6.15
N MET A 271 -12.72 0.49 -7.00
CA MET A 271 -11.51 0.40 -7.84
C MET A 271 -11.57 1.36 -9.02
N THR A 272 -12.68 1.37 -9.76
CA THR A 272 -12.74 2.08 -11.04
C THR A 272 -12.83 3.59 -10.89
N THR A 273 -13.18 4.07 -9.71
CA THR A 273 -13.23 5.51 -9.39
C THR A 273 -12.02 5.99 -8.59
N ALA A 274 -11.15 5.07 -8.14
CA ALA A 274 -9.92 5.41 -7.43
C ALA A 274 -9.02 6.32 -8.29
N TYR A 275 -8.30 7.22 -7.62
CA TYR A 275 -7.34 8.10 -8.29
C TYR A 275 -5.91 7.56 -8.17
N SER A 276 -5.17 7.61 -9.28
CA SER A 276 -3.77 7.17 -9.35
C SER A 276 -2.79 8.32 -9.64
N ALA A 277 -3.28 9.56 -9.59
CA ALA A 277 -2.50 10.77 -9.83
C ALA A 277 -2.97 11.91 -8.91
N TYR A 278 -2.06 12.83 -8.61
CA TYR A 278 -2.36 14.07 -7.91
C TYR A 278 -3.14 15.05 -8.81
N PRO A 279 -3.79 16.07 -8.22
CA PRO A 279 -4.22 17.23 -8.98
C PRO A 279 -3.04 17.83 -9.76
N GLY A 280 -3.13 17.84 -11.09
CA GLY A 280 -2.03 18.23 -11.99
C GLY A 280 -1.53 17.11 -12.91
N GLY A 281 -1.88 15.84 -12.61
CA GLY A 281 -1.61 14.69 -13.48
C GLY A 281 -0.36 13.88 -13.14
N ASP A 282 0.47 14.35 -12.22
CA ASP A 282 1.61 13.58 -11.71
C ASP A 282 1.12 12.33 -10.98
N GLY A 283 1.74 11.17 -11.25
CA GLY A 283 1.40 9.91 -10.60
C GLY A 283 1.67 9.92 -9.09
N LEU A 284 0.97 9.04 -8.36
CA LEU A 284 1.28 8.82 -6.93
C LEU A 284 2.74 8.40 -6.77
N LEU A 285 3.36 8.77 -5.65
CA LEU A 285 4.74 8.39 -5.35
C LEU A 285 4.80 7.16 -4.44
N ASP A 286 5.94 6.48 -4.47
CA ASP A 286 6.31 5.45 -3.50
C ASP A 286 7.38 6.01 -2.55
N VAL A 287 7.10 6.03 -1.24
CA VAL A 287 8.03 6.54 -0.23
C VAL A 287 9.36 5.78 -0.25
N ALA A 288 9.34 4.47 -0.52
CA ALA A 288 10.53 3.64 -0.48
C ALA A 288 11.58 4.05 -1.53
N THR A 289 11.12 4.44 -2.72
CA THR A 289 12.00 4.72 -3.86
C THR A 289 12.10 6.22 -4.18
N GLY A 290 11.16 7.03 -3.69
CA GLY A 290 11.00 8.44 -4.07
C GLY A 290 10.59 8.62 -5.54
N LYS A 291 10.15 7.56 -6.22
CA LYS A 291 9.75 7.56 -7.64
C LYS A 291 8.24 7.39 -7.77
N ALA A 292 7.73 7.49 -8.99
CA ALA A 292 6.34 7.17 -9.30
C ALA A 292 6.03 5.73 -8.88
N ALA A 293 4.96 5.57 -8.10
CA ALA A 293 4.38 4.29 -7.75
C ALA A 293 3.69 3.68 -8.98
N THR A 294 3.46 2.38 -8.89
CA THR A 294 2.92 1.55 -9.95
C THR A 294 1.64 0.85 -9.50
N PRO A 295 0.86 0.28 -10.43
CA PRO A 295 -0.24 -0.61 -10.08
C PRO A 295 0.11 -1.79 -9.16
N PHE A 296 1.37 -2.27 -9.13
CA PHE A 296 1.78 -3.28 -8.13
C PHE A 296 1.94 -2.71 -6.72
N ASP A 297 2.01 -1.39 -6.59
CA ASP A 297 2.11 -0.70 -5.31
C ASP A 297 0.72 -0.25 -4.82
N TYR A 298 -0.10 0.31 -5.72
CA TYR A 298 -1.38 0.93 -5.36
C TYR A 298 -2.64 0.28 -5.95
N GLY A 299 -2.52 -0.74 -6.80
CA GLY A 299 -3.66 -1.31 -7.51
C GLY A 299 -4.30 -0.35 -8.50
N ALA A 300 -5.60 -0.08 -8.33
CA ALA A 300 -6.33 0.91 -9.11
C ALA A 300 -6.05 2.35 -8.69
N GLY A 301 -5.56 2.56 -7.46
CA GLY A 301 -5.25 3.88 -6.93
C GLY A 301 -5.73 4.03 -5.49
N HIS A 302 -5.77 5.26 -5.02
CA HIS A 302 -6.32 5.61 -3.72
C HIS A 302 -7.84 5.79 -3.79
N VAL A 303 -8.56 5.25 -2.81
CA VAL A 303 -10.03 5.32 -2.74
C VAL A 303 -10.56 6.75 -2.85
N ASP A 304 -11.65 6.90 -3.61
CA ASP A 304 -12.42 8.14 -3.78
C ASP A 304 -13.90 7.89 -3.46
N PRO A 305 -14.31 8.04 -2.19
CA PRO A 305 -15.67 7.70 -1.77
C PRO A 305 -16.78 8.47 -2.49
N PRO A 306 -16.68 9.81 -2.69
CA PRO A 306 -17.68 10.55 -3.44
C PRO A 306 -17.88 10.00 -4.87
N ARG A 307 -16.80 9.73 -5.61
CA ARG A 307 -16.94 9.19 -6.97
C ARG A 307 -17.44 7.75 -6.98
N ALA A 308 -17.07 6.93 -5.99
CA ALA A 308 -17.53 5.54 -5.88
C ALA A 308 -19.05 5.42 -5.64
N MET A 309 -19.73 6.49 -5.21
CA MET A 309 -21.17 6.51 -5.01
C MET A 309 -21.95 6.41 -6.33
N GLU A 310 -21.43 7.02 -7.40
CA GLU A 310 -22.04 7.03 -8.72
C GLU A 310 -20.97 6.71 -9.78
N PRO A 311 -20.52 5.44 -9.87
CA PRO A 311 -19.41 5.06 -10.73
C PRO A 311 -19.78 5.03 -12.22
N GLY A 312 -21.07 5.11 -12.56
CA GLY A 312 -21.59 4.94 -13.92
C GLY A 312 -21.67 3.48 -14.34
N LEU A 313 -20.53 2.80 -14.44
CA LEU A 313 -20.45 1.37 -14.79
C LEU A 313 -19.74 0.55 -13.71
N VAL A 314 -20.10 -0.73 -13.61
CA VAL A 314 -19.41 -1.72 -12.76
C VAL A 314 -19.11 -3.02 -13.50
N TYR A 315 -17.99 -3.63 -13.13
CA TYR A 315 -17.64 -5.01 -13.45
C TYR A 315 -18.25 -5.93 -12.39
N ASP A 316 -19.45 -6.45 -12.67
CA ASP A 316 -20.14 -7.34 -11.75
C ASP A 316 -19.71 -8.81 -11.93
N LEU A 317 -19.77 -9.58 -10.84
CA LEU A 317 -19.41 -10.99 -10.78
C LEU A 317 -20.37 -11.75 -9.85
N THR A 318 -20.69 -12.97 -10.24
CA THR A 318 -21.45 -13.94 -9.47
C THR A 318 -20.52 -14.96 -8.81
N ALA A 319 -21.08 -15.82 -7.95
CA ALA A 319 -20.34 -16.95 -7.42
C ALA A 319 -19.92 -17.94 -8.51
N ASP A 320 -20.76 -18.15 -9.53
CA ASP A 320 -20.46 -19.04 -10.65
C ASP A 320 -19.21 -18.59 -11.42
N ASP A 321 -19.01 -17.28 -11.60
CA ASP A 321 -17.82 -16.74 -12.25
C ASP A 321 -16.53 -17.09 -11.49
N TYR A 322 -16.58 -17.16 -10.16
CA TYR A 322 -15.44 -17.62 -9.35
C TYR A 322 -15.22 -19.13 -9.44
N ILE A 323 -16.29 -19.91 -9.58
CA ILE A 323 -16.17 -21.36 -9.81
C ILE A 323 -15.57 -21.63 -11.19
N ASP A 324 -16.03 -20.92 -12.22
CA ASP A 324 -15.46 -20.96 -13.58
C ASP A 324 -13.97 -20.57 -13.56
N PHE A 325 -13.57 -19.59 -12.74
CA PHE A 325 -12.18 -19.23 -12.52
C PHE A 325 -11.37 -20.35 -11.85
N LEU A 326 -11.92 -21.04 -10.84
CA LEU A 326 -11.26 -22.20 -10.22
C LEU A 326 -11.12 -23.35 -11.22
N CYS A 327 -12.12 -23.57 -12.08
CA CYS A 327 -12.03 -24.50 -13.19
C CYS A 327 -10.93 -24.13 -14.18
N ALA A 328 -10.74 -22.83 -14.49
CA ALA A 328 -9.64 -22.35 -15.33
C ALA A 328 -8.25 -22.62 -14.72
N LEU A 329 -8.16 -22.71 -13.40
CA LEU A 329 -6.94 -23.07 -12.66
C LEU A 329 -6.76 -24.59 -12.50
N ASN A 330 -7.61 -25.42 -13.13
CA ASN A 330 -7.62 -26.87 -13.02
C ASN A 330 -7.82 -27.39 -11.59
N TYR A 331 -8.59 -26.68 -10.76
CA TYR A 331 -8.96 -27.20 -9.45
C TYR A 331 -9.86 -28.43 -9.60
N THR A 332 -9.57 -29.46 -8.82
CA THR A 332 -10.41 -30.66 -8.72
C THR A 332 -11.73 -30.37 -7.99
N SER A 333 -12.73 -31.21 -8.19
CA SER A 333 -14.01 -31.11 -7.46
C SER A 333 -13.83 -31.07 -5.93
N LEU A 334 -12.87 -31.84 -5.39
CA LEU A 334 -12.56 -31.84 -3.96
C LEU A 334 -11.95 -30.51 -3.51
N GLN A 335 -11.06 -29.91 -4.31
CA GLN A 335 -10.47 -28.60 -4.00
C GLN A 335 -11.51 -27.48 -4.08
N ILE A 336 -12.42 -27.52 -5.06
CA ILE A 336 -13.54 -26.57 -5.18
C ILE A 336 -14.46 -26.71 -3.96
N ALA A 337 -14.82 -27.94 -3.58
CA ALA A 337 -15.63 -28.21 -2.39
C ALA A 337 -14.97 -27.75 -1.08
N ALA A 338 -13.64 -27.65 -1.03
CA ALA A 338 -12.92 -27.15 0.14
C ALA A 338 -12.97 -25.62 0.29
N VAL A 339 -13.26 -24.87 -0.77
CA VAL A 339 -13.23 -23.39 -0.77
C VAL A 339 -14.58 -22.73 -1.09
N ALA A 340 -15.55 -23.49 -1.61
CA ALA A 340 -16.90 -23.03 -1.93
C ALA A 340 -17.97 -23.94 -1.31
N GLU A 341 -19.19 -23.46 -1.12
CA GLU A 341 -20.33 -24.26 -0.61
C GLU A 341 -20.88 -25.25 -1.67
N ARG A 342 -20.01 -25.79 -2.54
CA ARG A 342 -20.36 -26.62 -3.70
C ARG A 342 -19.67 -27.98 -3.62
N THR A 343 -20.22 -28.87 -2.81
CA THR A 343 -19.61 -30.16 -2.48
C THR A 343 -19.52 -31.15 -3.64
N ASN A 344 -20.35 -30.99 -4.69
CA ASN A 344 -20.42 -31.90 -5.84
C ASN A 344 -20.27 -31.18 -7.20
N HIS A 345 -19.51 -30.08 -7.26
CA HIS A 345 -19.29 -29.39 -8.53
C HIS A 345 -18.19 -30.07 -9.36
N THR A 346 -18.45 -30.27 -10.65
CA THR A 346 -17.47 -30.75 -11.63
C THR A 346 -17.43 -29.79 -12.79
N CYS A 347 -16.24 -29.31 -13.12
CA CYS A 347 -16.02 -28.46 -14.28
C CYS A 347 -16.42 -29.19 -15.56
N ASP A 348 -17.28 -28.57 -16.38
CA ASP A 348 -17.68 -29.16 -17.67
C ASP A 348 -16.50 -29.23 -18.64
N ALA A 349 -16.08 -30.45 -18.99
CA ALA A 349 -14.98 -30.70 -19.92
C ALA A 349 -15.24 -30.18 -21.35
N LYS A 350 -16.48 -29.86 -21.71
CA LYS A 350 -16.83 -29.28 -23.02
C LYS A 350 -16.69 -27.76 -23.04
N ARG A 351 -16.56 -27.12 -21.88
CA ARG A 351 -16.44 -25.66 -21.75
C ARG A 351 -14.97 -25.27 -21.60
N THR A 352 -14.57 -24.24 -22.33
CA THR A 352 -13.24 -23.63 -22.15
C THR A 352 -13.32 -22.57 -21.05
N TYR A 353 -12.58 -22.77 -19.97
CA TYR A 353 -12.42 -21.81 -18.89
C TYR A 353 -11.11 -21.05 -19.06
N THR A 354 -11.11 -19.74 -18.81
CA THR A 354 -9.89 -18.93 -18.85
C THR A 354 -9.81 -18.03 -17.62
N VAL A 355 -8.62 -17.92 -17.05
CA VAL A 355 -8.34 -17.05 -15.90
C VAL A 355 -8.61 -15.59 -16.29
N SER A 356 -8.19 -15.20 -17.50
CA SER A 356 -8.45 -13.89 -18.09
C SER A 356 -9.94 -13.61 -18.36
N GLY A 357 -10.81 -14.63 -18.30
CA GLY A 357 -12.25 -14.52 -18.46
C GLY A 357 -12.96 -13.98 -17.22
N LEU A 358 -12.31 -13.96 -16.05
CA LEU A 358 -12.89 -13.35 -14.86
C LEU A 358 -13.14 -11.85 -15.12
N ASN A 359 -14.38 -11.41 -14.91
CA ASN A 359 -14.82 -10.03 -15.12
C ASN A 359 -14.29 -9.07 -14.02
N TYR A 360 -12.96 -8.98 -13.89
CA TYR A 360 -12.27 -8.22 -12.87
C TYR A 360 -12.00 -6.78 -13.33
N PRO A 361 -12.09 -5.75 -12.45
CA PRO A 361 -11.88 -4.33 -12.77
C PRO A 361 -10.40 -3.94 -12.96
N SER A 362 -9.57 -4.88 -13.38
CA SER A 362 -8.17 -4.65 -13.76
C SER A 362 -7.72 -5.70 -14.78
N PHE A 363 -6.55 -5.45 -15.36
CA PHE A 363 -5.91 -6.35 -16.31
C PHE A 363 -4.48 -6.64 -15.83
N ALA A 364 -4.17 -7.89 -15.53
CA ALA A 364 -2.79 -8.36 -15.49
C ALA A 364 -2.59 -9.30 -16.69
N VAL A 365 -1.60 -8.97 -17.51
CA VAL A 365 -1.38 -9.59 -18.81
C VAL A 365 0.03 -10.16 -18.83
N ALA A 366 0.10 -11.49 -18.74
CA ALA A 366 1.37 -12.21 -18.84
C ALA A 366 1.68 -12.56 -20.30
N PHE A 367 2.86 -12.17 -20.76
CA PHE A 367 3.43 -12.59 -22.04
C PHE A 367 4.52 -13.65 -21.79
N ALA A 368 4.52 -14.71 -22.59
CA ALA A 368 5.60 -15.69 -22.55
C ALA A 368 6.87 -15.12 -23.18
N THR A 369 8.01 -15.26 -22.49
CA THR A 369 9.33 -14.96 -23.06
C THR A 369 9.78 -16.11 -23.98
N THR A 370 10.23 -15.79 -25.20
CA THR A 370 10.77 -16.78 -26.14
C THR A 370 12.25 -16.56 -26.43
N SER A 371 13.03 -17.63 -26.44
CA SER A 371 14.44 -17.61 -26.88
C SER A 371 14.52 -17.44 -28.41
N GLY A 372 14.77 -16.24 -28.91
CA GLY A 372 14.93 -15.92 -30.34
C GLY A 372 14.08 -14.75 -30.83
N ASN A 373 13.93 -14.58 -32.16
CA ASN A 373 13.02 -13.60 -32.78
C ASN A 373 11.56 -14.02 -32.57
N GLY A 374 11.07 -13.89 -31.33
CA GLY A 374 9.67 -14.10 -30.98
C GLY A 374 8.80 -13.05 -31.65
N GLY A 375 7.99 -13.48 -32.62
CA GLY A 375 6.97 -12.62 -33.22
C GLY A 375 5.99 -12.06 -32.17
N VAL A 376 5.26 -11.01 -32.55
CA VAL A 376 4.28 -10.35 -31.68
C VAL A 376 3.22 -11.37 -31.22
N LYS A 377 3.03 -11.48 -29.90
CA LYS A 377 1.97 -12.29 -29.29
C LYS A 377 0.80 -11.41 -28.90
N THR A 378 -0.42 -11.93 -29.04
CA THR A 378 -1.64 -11.23 -28.65
C THR A 378 -2.39 -12.00 -27.59
N VAL A 379 -2.68 -11.35 -26.46
CA VAL A 379 -3.52 -11.86 -25.37
C VAL A 379 -4.83 -11.08 -25.39
N LYS A 380 -5.97 -11.78 -25.25
CA LYS A 380 -7.30 -11.17 -25.28
C LYS A 380 -8.03 -11.35 -23.97
N HIS A 381 -8.58 -10.26 -23.43
CA HIS A 381 -9.40 -10.26 -22.22
C HIS A 381 -10.78 -9.71 -22.60
N THR A 382 -11.83 -10.48 -22.31
CA THR A 382 -13.21 -10.02 -22.46
C THR A 382 -13.77 -9.59 -21.11
N ARG A 383 -14.51 -8.50 -21.11
CA ARG A 383 -15.17 -7.94 -19.91
C ARG A 383 -16.60 -7.58 -20.24
N THR A 384 -17.43 -7.54 -19.21
CA THR A 384 -18.83 -7.15 -19.28
C THR A 384 -19.08 -6.06 -18.26
N MET A 385 -19.52 -4.90 -18.74
CA MET A 385 -19.91 -3.78 -17.90
C MET A 385 -21.41 -3.79 -17.69
N THR A 386 -21.84 -3.51 -16.46
CA THR A 386 -23.24 -3.25 -16.13
C THR A 386 -23.40 -1.76 -15.87
N ASN A 387 -24.38 -1.12 -16.52
CA ASN A 387 -24.73 0.27 -16.21
C ASN A 387 -25.49 0.34 -14.89
N VAL A 388 -25.00 1.16 -13.95
CA VAL A 388 -25.61 1.40 -12.64
C VAL A 388 -25.96 2.88 -12.44
N GLY A 389 -26.00 3.64 -13.53
CA GLY A 389 -26.44 5.02 -13.56
C GLY A 389 -27.38 5.30 -14.73
N GLU A 390 -27.43 6.56 -15.14
CA GLU A 390 -28.27 7.02 -16.24
C GLU A 390 -27.84 6.40 -17.59
N PRO A 391 -28.76 6.30 -18.57
CA PRO A 391 -28.41 5.91 -19.94
C PRO A 391 -27.31 6.80 -20.52
N GLY A 392 -26.35 6.20 -21.22
CA GLY A 392 -25.18 6.92 -21.69
C GLY A 392 -24.37 6.13 -22.72
N THR A 393 -23.44 6.81 -23.37
CA THR A 393 -22.45 6.17 -24.26
C THR A 393 -21.07 6.47 -23.73
N TYR A 394 -20.34 5.42 -23.40
CA TYR A 394 -18.99 5.49 -22.87
C TYR A 394 -17.99 5.22 -23.97
N LYS A 395 -16.97 6.08 -24.08
CA LYS A 395 -15.86 5.94 -25.03
C LYS A 395 -14.63 5.39 -24.32
N ALA A 396 -13.96 4.43 -24.95
CA ALA A 396 -12.71 3.88 -24.43
C ALA A 396 -11.51 4.76 -24.77
N THR A 397 -10.67 5.04 -23.79
CA THR A 397 -9.32 5.59 -23.98
C THR A 397 -8.30 4.69 -23.27
N VAL A 398 -7.13 4.51 -23.88
CA VAL A 398 -6.05 3.73 -23.29
C VAL A 398 -4.78 4.56 -23.26
N ALA A 399 -4.17 4.64 -22.09
CA ALA A 399 -2.82 5.15 -21.91
C ALA A 399 -1.89 4.02 -21.47
N THR A 400 -0.73 3.89 -22.10
CA THR A 400 0.31 2.94 -21.69
C THR A 400 1.64 3.64 -21.46
N ALA A 401 2.33 3.25 -20.40
CA ALA A 401 3.69 3.64 -20.10
C ALA A 401 4.52 2.36 -19.98
N VAL A 402 5.17 1.97 -21.08
CA VAL A 402 5.94 0.72 -21.17
C VAL A 402 7.39 1.04 -21.53
N THR A 403 8.32 0.61 -20.67
CA THR A 403 9.76 0.69 -20.92
C THR A 403 10.18 -0.44 -21.87
N GLY A 404 10.91 -0.14 -22.95
CA GLY A 404 11.59 -1.16 -23.77
C GLY A 404 10.79 -1.79 -24.93
N GLY A 405 9.57 -1.32 -25.20
CA GLY A 405 8.76 -1.75 -26.35
C GLY A 405 7.31 -1.35 -26.16
N GLN A 406 6.61 -0.94 -27.22
CA GLN A 406 5.21 -0.52 -27.10
C GLN A 406 4.29 -1.74 -27.09
N VAL A 407 3.60 -1.98 -25.97
CA VAL A 407 2.43 -2.89 -25.97
C VAL A 407 1.30 -2.16 -26.71
N LYS A 408 0.85 -2.74 -27.82
CA LYS A 408 -0.33 -2.25 -28.53
C LYS A 408 -1.57 -2.75 -27.82
N VAL A 409 -2.45 -1.84 -27.44
CA VAL A 409 -3.73 -2.16 -26.81
C VAL A 409 -4.85 -1.73 -27.74
N ALA A 410 -5.75 -2.65 -28.07
CA ALA A 410 -6.94 -2.38 -28.88
C ALA A 410 -8.20 -2.80 -28.12
N VAL A 411 -9.22 -1.95 -28.13
CA VAL A 411 -10.51 -2.17 -27.44
C VAL A 411 -11.61 -2.27 -28.48
N GLU A 412 -12.42 -3.32 -28.41
CA GLU A 412 -13.52 -3.57 -29.36
C GLU A 412 -14.80 -4.04 -28.63
N PRO A 413 -15.94 -3.36 -28.80
CA PRO A 413 -16.10 -2.07 -29.48
C PRO A 413 -15.39 -0.93 -28.74
N ALA A 414 -15.12 0.19 -29.42
CA ALA A 414 -14.51 1.38 -28.81
C ALA A 414 -15.52 2.26 -28.03
N ASP A 415 -16.82 1.99 -28.22
CA ASP A 415 -17.94 2.66 -27.58
C ASP A 415 -18.89 1.62 -26.98
N LEU A 416 -19.37 1.86 -25.76
CA LEU A 416 -20.45 1.08 -25.14
C LEU A 416 -21.65 1.98 -24.91
N ARG A 417 -22.77 1.62 -25.53
CA ARG A 417 -24.04 2.35 -25.40
C ARG A 417 -24.98 1.58 -24.49
N PHE A 418 -25.51 2.27 -23.49
CA PHE A 418 -26.51 1.76 -22.57
C PHE A 418 -27.76 2.63 -22.66
N THR A 419 -28.91 1.98 -22.76
CA THR A 419 -30.23 2.62 -22.91
C THR A 419 -31.02 2.68 -21.61
N LYS A 420 -30.62 1.89 -20.60
CA LYS A 420 -31.24 1.84 -19.28
C LYS A 420 -30.27 1.34 -18.21
N GLU A 421 -30.61 1.54 -16.95
CA GLU A 421 -29.92 0.94 -15.81
C GLU A 421 -30.06 -0.59 -15.84
N GLY A 422 -29.03 -1.29 -15.36
CA GLY A 422 -28.94 -2.75 -15.34
C GLY A 422 -28.61 -3.40 -16.69
N GLU A 423 -28.58 -2.63 -17.79
CA GLU A 423 -28.14 -3.13 -19.09
C GLU A 423 -26.66 -3.52 -19.04
N LYS A 424 -26.34 -4.64 -19.70
CA LYS A 424 -24.99 -5.20 -19.77
C LYS A 424 -24.45 -5.10 -21.19
N GLN A 425 -23.21 -4.65 -21.32
CA GLN A 425 -22.50 -4.60 -22.60
C GLN A 425 -21.11 -5.22 -22.42
N SER A 426 -20.67 -6.00 -23.40
CA SER A 426 -19.37 -6.66 -23.36
C SER A 426 -18.39 -6.05 -24.37
N TYR A 427 -17.12 -6.09 -24.02
CA TYR A 427 -16.03 -5.65 -24.88
C TYR A 427 -14.81 -6.54 -24.72
N THR A 428 -13.93 -6.53 -25.70
CA THR A 428 -12.67 -7.27 -25.70
C THR A 428 -11.50 -6.31 -25.80
N VAL A 429 -10.50 -6.51 -24.95
CA VAL A 429 -9.20 -5.84 -25.04
C VAL A 429 -8.18 -6.83 -25.58
N SER A 430 -7.50 -6.45 -26.66
CA SER A 430 -6.39 -7.19 -27.25
C SER A 430 -5.07 -6.50 -26.91
N PHE A 431 -4.17 -7.21 -26.26
CA PHE A 431 -2.84 -6.76 -25.88
C PHE A 431 -1.81 -7.46 -26.75
N SER A 432 -1.12 -6.71 -27.60
CA SER A 432 -0.13 -7.24 -28.53
C SER A 432 1.25 -6.70 -28.19
N ALA A 433 2.22 -7.60 -27.95
CA ALA A 433 3.58 -7.20 -27.61
C ALA A 433 4.63 -8.15 -28.20
N PRO A 434 5.86 -7.64 -28.48
CA PRO A 434 7.00 -8.51 -28.76
C PRO A 434 7.41 -9.30 -27.50
N SER A 435 8.23 -10.33 -27.70
CA SER A 435 8.91 -10.98 -26.58
C SER A 435 9.92 -10.02 -25.95
N LEU A 436 9.94 -9.92 -24.63
CA LEU A 436 10.95 -9.21 -23.83
C LEU A 436 11.64 -10.19 -22.86
N PRO A 437 12.81 -9.83 -22.28
CA PRO A 437 13.45 -10.63 -21.25
C PRO A 437 12.50 -10.93 -20.08
N SER A 438 12.61 -12.13 -19.52
CA SER A 438 11.84 -12.53 -18.34
C SER A 438 12.14 -11.56 -17.18
N GLY A 439 11.09 -11.17 -16.45
CA GLY A 439 11.15 -10.14 -15.42
C GLY A 439 10.90 -8.71 -15.92
N SER A 440 10.74 -8.50 -17.24
CA SER A 440 10.28 -7.22 -17.77
C SER A 440 8.83 -6.96 -17.34
N PHE A 441 8.49 -5.69 -17.12
CA PHE A 441 7.13 -5.26 -16.80
C PHE A 441 6.81 -3.89 -17.38
N GLY A 442 5.53 -3.58 -17.48
CA GLY A 442 5.03 -2.28 -17.90
C GLY A 442 3.61 -2.05 -17.40
N PHE A 443 3.11 -0.82 -17.54
CA PHE A 443 1.80 -0.47 -17.02
C PHE A 443 0.97 0.33 -18.01
N GLY A 444 -0.33 0.33 -17.78
CA GLY A 444 -1.28 1.14 -18.53
C GLY A 444 -2.57 1.36 -17.75
N ARG A 445 -3.50 2.05 -18.39
CA ARG A 445 -4.80 2.40 -17.84
C ARG A 445 -5.80 2.46 -18.96
N LEU A 446 -6.89 1.71 -18.83
CA LEU A 446 -8.05 1.77 -19.70
C LEU A 446 -9.12 2.61 -18.98
N GLU A 447 -9.64 3.64 -19.63
CA GLU A 447 -10.77 4.41 -19.12
C GLU A 447 -11.96 4.32 -20.06
N TRP A 448 -13.14 4.22 -19.47
CA TRP A 448 -14.41 4.44 -20.15
C TRP A 448 -15.00 5.76 -19.63
N SER A 449 -15.37 6.67 -20.51
CA SER A 449 -16.00 7.93 -20.11
C SER A 449 -17.17 8.32 -21.00
N ASP A 450 -18.23 8.81 -20.37
CA ASP A 450 -19.39 9.45 -21.00
C ASP A 450 -19.30 10.99 -20.91
N GLY A 451 -18.17 11.54 -20.45
CA GLY A 451 -17.96 12.97 -20.17
C GLY A 451 -18.31 13.42 -18.75
N LYS A 452 -19.04 12.61 -17.97
CA LYS A 452 -19.38 12.87 -16.55
C LYS A 452 -18.65 11.88 -15.64
N HIS A 453 -18.75 10.60 -15.95
CA HIS A 453 -18.13 9.49 -15.25
C HIS A 453 -16.83 9.08 -15.95
N VAL A 454 -15.90 8.55 -15.16
CA VAL A 454 -14.67 7.93 -15.65
C VAL A 454 -14.50 6.62 -14.89
N VAL A 455 -14.58 5.51 -15.63
CA VAL A 455 -14.46 4.13 -15.13
C VAL A 455 -13.10 3.61 -15.56
N ALA A 456 -12.14 3.60 -14.63
CA ALA A 456 -10.74 3.37 -14.94
C ALA A 456 -10.22 2.02 -14.42
N SER A 457 -9.56 1.25 -15.27
CA SER A 457 -9.00 -0.05 -14.93
C SER A 457 -7.48 -0.03 -15.13
N PRO A 458 -6.66 -0.32 -14.10
CA PRO A 458 -5.22 -0.43 -14.26
C PRO A 458 -4.86 -1.66 -15.09
N ILE A 459 -3.77 -1.55 -15.84
CA ILE A 459 -3.20 -2.62 -16.66
C ILE A 459 -1.76 -2.84 -16.20
N ALA A 460 -1.39 -4.08 -15.93
CA ALA A 460 -0.02 -4.51 -15.70
C ALA A 460 0.38 -5.55 -16.76
N PHE A 461 1.55 -5.35 -17.35
CA PHE A 461 2.17 -6.27 -18.30
C PHE A 461 3.36 -6.94 -17.62
N THR A 462 3.50 -8.25 -17.77
CA THR A 462 4.68 -9.00 -17.31
C THR A 462 5.17 -9.92 -18.41
N TRP A 463 6.49 -10.16 -18.45
CA TRP A 463 7.10 -11.16 -19.31
C TRP A 463 7.76 -12.22 -18.45
N THR A 464 7.35 -13.47 -18.65
CA THR A 464 7.80 -14.62 -17.84
C THR A 464 8.34 -15.73 -18.69
#